data_AF-F6HD62-F1
#
_entry.id   AF-F6HD62-F1
#
_cell.length_a   1.000
_cell.length_b   1.000
_cell.length_c   1.000
_cell.angle_alpha   90.00
_cell.angle_beta   90.00
_cell.angle_gamma   90.00
#
_symmetry.space_group_name_H-M   'P 1'
#
loop_
_entity.id
_entity.type
_entity.pdbx_description
1 polymer ?
#
loop_
_entity_poly.entity_id
_entity_poly.type
_entity_poly.pdbx_seq_one_letter_code
_entity_poly.pdbx_strand_id
1 'polypeptide(L)'
;MVSSCTQGRMVTVLSIDGGGIRGIIPGTLLAFLESKLQELDGANARIADYFDIIAGTSTGGLVTSMLTAPNKDNRPIYAAKDINNFYLEHCPKIFPQNSTNPNTSVSGATGPKYDGKYLRSLTDELLGDLTLKQTLTNVVIPTFDIKLLQPIIFSTKDARTNVAKNARLSDICIGTSAAPTYLPAHYFETRDASGKTRSFDLIDGGLQLIILH
;
A
#
# COMPACT_ATOMS: atom_id res chain seq x y z
N MET A 1 -25.80 -4.86 43.50
CA MET A 1 -24.53 -5.24 42.85
C MET A 1 -24.81 -5.39 41.37
N VAL A 2 -24.50 -4.36 40.58
CA VAL A 2 -24.67 -4.42 39.13
C VAL A 2 -23.41 -5.02 38.54
N SER A 3 -23.56 -6.18 37.92
CA SER A 3 -22.50 -6.91 37.23
C SER A 3 -21.93 -6.03 36.11
N SER A 4 -20.64 -5.69 36.19
CA SER A 4 -19.93 -5.03 35.10
C SER A 4 -19.80 -6.02 33.94
N CYS A 5 -20.53 -5.78 32.85
CA CYS A 5 -20.13 -6.34 31.57
C CYS A 5 -18.72 -5.81 31.28
N THR A 6 -17.74 -6.72 31.21
CA THR A 6 -16.47 -6.44 30.56
C THR A 6 -16.78 -6.11 29.10
N GLN A 7 -16.93 -4.82 28.79
CA GLN A 7 -17.03 -4.32 27.43
C GLN A 7 -15.76 -4.79 26.70
N GLY A 8 -15.89 -5.78 25.82
CA GLY A 8 -14.76 -6.24 25.02
C GLY A 8 -14.12 -5.05 24.30
N ARG A 9 -12.78 -4.98 24.30
CA ARG A 9 -12.03 -3.90 23.63
C ARG A 9 -12.49 -3.82 22.18
N MET A 10 -13.12 -2.70 21.79
CA MET A 10 -13.45 -2.45 20.39
C MET A 10 -12.16 -2.37 19.58
N VAL A 11 -12.16 -2.99 18.40
CA VAL A 11 -11.05 -2.95 17.45
C VAL A 11 -11.46 -2.10 16.26
N THR A 12 -10.65 -1.12 15.90
CA THR A 12 -10.93 -0.21 14.77
C THR A 12 -10.15 -0.62 13.53
N VAL A 13 -10.85 -0.78 12.41
CA VAL A 13 -10.26 -1.20 11.14
C VAL A 13 -10.63 -0.22 10.04
N LEU A 14 -9.62 0.26 9.30
CA LEU A 14 -9.77 1.03 8.07
C LEU A 14 -9.35 0.15 6.89
N SER A 15 -10.16 0.11 5.82
CA SER A 15 -9.82 -0.57 4.57
C SER A 15 -9.86 0.41 3.41
N ILE A 16 -8.82 0.40 2.58
CA ILE A 16 -8.66 1.30 1.44
C ILE A 16 -8.55 0.47 0.16
N ASP A 17 -9.58 0.55 -0.67
CA ASP A 17 -9.62 -0.18 -1.93
C ASP A 17 -8.63 0.37 -2.95
N GLY A 18 -8.20 -0.51 -3.86
CA GLY A 18 -7.41 -0.14 -5.02
C GLY A 18 -8.26 0.55 -6.09
N GLY A 19 -7.59 1.25 -7.03
CA GLY A 19 -8.31 1.87 -8.14
C GLY A 19 -7.47 2.70 -9.10
N GLY A 20 -6.14 2.52 -9.09
CA GLY A 20 -5.23 3.37 -9.86
C GLY A 20 -5.45 4.85 -9.52
N ILE A 21 -5.63 5.67 -10.55
CA ILE A 21 -5.87 7.12 -10.43
C ILE A 21 -7.12 7.45 -9.59
N ARG A 22 -8.11 6.54 -9.50
CA ARG A 22 -9.34 6.75 -8.71
C ARG A 22 -9.10 6.74 -7.20
N GLY A 23 -7.90 6.42 -6.74
CA GLY A 23 -7.52 6.51 -5.33
C GLY A 23 -7.60 7.92 -4.73
N ILE A 24 -7.76 8.96 -5.55
CA ILE A 24 -8.11 10.32 -5.11
C ILE A 24 -9.46 10.39 -4.38
N ILE A 25 -10.41 9.50 -4.70
CA ILE A 25 -11.74 9.45 -4.05
C ILE A 25 -11.59 9.04 -2.58
N PRO A 26 -11.02 7.86 -2.24
CA PRO A 26 -10.77 7.52 -0.84
C PRO A 26 -9.77 8.50 -0.19
N GLY A 27 -8.79 9.04 -0.92
CA GLY A 27 -7.90 10.08 -0.42
C GLY A 27 -8.64 11.33 0.09
N THR A 28 -9.66 11.78 -0.64
CA THR A 28 -10.49 12.93 -0.24
C THR A 28 -11.33 12.62 1.00
N LEU A 29 -11.88 11.41 1.10
CA LEU A 29 -12.63 10.98 2.29
C LEU A 29 -11.73 10.89 3.52
N LEU A 30 -10.52 10.35 3.37
CA LEU A 30 -9.53 10.28 4.44
C LEU A 30 -9.08 11.67 4.91
N ALA A 31 -8.87 12.60 3.97
CA ALA A 31 -8.56 13.99 4.30
C ALA A 31 -9.65 14.65 5.14
N PHE A 32 -10.92 14.45 4.76
CA PHE A 32 -12.06 14.96 5.52
C PHE A 32 -12.16 14.30 6.91
N LEU A 33 -12.01 12.97 6.98
CA LEU A 33 -12.04 12.23 8.25
C LEU A 33 -10.93 12.71 9.19
N GLU A 34 -9.69 12.80 8.72
CA GLU A 34 -8.57 13.27 9.53
C GLU A 34 -8.76 14.72 9.99
N SER A 35 -9.33 15.58 9.16
CA SER A 35 -9.71 16.94 9.57
C SER A 35 -10.70 16.94 10.72
N LYS A 36 -11.70 16.05 10.71
CA LYS A 36 -12.68 15.96 11.79
C LYS A 36 -12.06 15.43 13.09
N LEU A 37 -11.12 14.50 12.99
CA LEU A 37 -10.35 14.03 14.15
C LEU A 37 -9.46 15.15 14.72
N GLN A 38 -8.86 15.96 13.85
CA GLN A 38 -8.04 17.12 14.24
C GLN A 38 -8.86 18.24 14.90
N GLU A 39 -10.12 18.44 14.48
CA GLU A 39 -11.05 19.36 15.14
C GLU A 39 -11.38 18.91 16.58
N LEU A 40 -11.42 17.60 16.83
CA LEU A 40 -11.78 17.03 18.14
C LEU A 40 -10.58 16.94 19.09
N ASP A 41 -9.44 16.44 18.61
CA ASP A 41 -8.30 16.05 19.47
C ASP A 41 -7.01 16.85 19.16
N GLY A 42 -7.07 17.79 18.21
CA GLY A 42 -6.01 18.74 17.88
C GLY A 42 -5.26 18.47 16.57
N ALA A 43 -4.55 19.48 16.08
CA ALA A 43 -3.94 19.50 14.74
C ALA A 43 -2.91 18.39 14.46
N ASN A 44 -2.39 17.75 15.51
CA ASN A 44 -1.41 16.66 15.39
C ASN A 44 -2.06 15.28 15.24
N ALA A 45 -3.37 15.14 15.42
CA ALA A 45 -4.09 13.90 15.20
C ALA A 45 -3.92 13.38 13.77
N ARG A 46 -3.69 12.07 13.62
CA ARG A 46 -3.53 11.38 12.34
C ARG A 46 -4.35 10.11 12.31
N ILE A 47 -4.73 9.65 11.12
CA ILE A 47 -5.49 8.40 10.93
C ILE A 47 -4.85 7.21 11.69
N ALA A 48 -3.52 7.09 11.68
CA ALA A 48 -2.80 6.01 12.36
C ALA A 48 -2.97 5.97 13.90
N ASP A 49 -3.42 7.06 14.53
CA ASP A 49 -3.64 7.13 15.98
C ASP A 49 -4.95 6.47 16.41
N TYR A 50 -5.92 6.35 15.50
CA TYR A 50 -7.29 5.92 15.81
C TYR A 50 -7.61 4.51 15.31
N PHE A 51 -6.85 4.00 14.34
CA PHE A 51 -7.09 2.70 13.73
C PHE A 51 -6.06 1.67 14.21
N ASP A 52 -6.53 0.62 14.89
CA ASP A 52 -5.71 -0.53 15.28
C ASP A 52 -5.14 -1.29 14.07
N ILE A 53 -5.88 -1.26 12.94
CA ILE A 53 -5.52 -1.92 11.69
C ILE A 53 -5.88 -1.02 10.50
N ILE A 54 -4.94 -0.86 9.56
CA ILE A 54 -5.18 -0.22 8.26
C ILE A 54 -4.83 -1.20 7.14
N ALA A 55 -5.82 -1.57 6.34
CA ALA A 55 -5.67 -2.46 5.20
C ALA A 55 -5.74 -1.68 3.89
N GLY A 56 -4.96 -2.09 2.90
CA GLY A 56 -4.99 -1.46 1.59
C GLY A 56 -4.49 -2.35 0.48
N THR A 57 -5.20 -2.36 -0.65
CA THR A 57 -4.85 -3.14 -1.84
C THR A 57 -4.45 -2.20 -2.98
N SER A 58 -3.43 -2.55 -3.76
CA SER A 58 -2.96 -1.73 -4.89
C SER A 58 -2.60 -0.32 -4.45
N THR A 59 -3.08 0.71 -5.15
CA THR A 59 -2.91 2.11 -4.74
C THR A 59 -3.39 2.39 -3.31
N GLY A 60 -4.36 1.63 -2.78
CA GLY A 60 -4.76 1.69 -1.38
C GLY A 60 -3.68 1.17 -0.41
N GLY A 61 -2.88 0.20 -0.82
CA GLY A 61 -1.71 -0.29 -0.07
C GLY A 61 -0.56 0.72 -0.05
N LEU A 62 -0.38 1.48 -1.13
CA LEU A 62 0.53 2.63 -1.17
C LEU A 62 0.08 3.72 -0.19
N VAL A 63 -1.20 4.12 -0.24
CA VAL A 63 -1.77 5.11 0.71
C VAL A 63 -1.66 4.61 2.15
N THR A 64 -1.95 3.33 2.40
CA THR A 64 -1.77 2.69 3.72
C THR A 64 -0.34 2.85 4.22
N SER A 65 0.66 2.59 3.36
CA SER A 65 2.07 2.74 3.72
C SER A 65 2.42 4.21 4.01
N MET A 66 1.93 5.15 3.21
CA MET A 66 2.15 6.60 3.44
C MET A 66 1.55 7.09 4.76
N LEU A 67 0.39 6.57 5.15
CA LEU A 67 -0.28 6.97 6.40
C LEU A 67 0.28 6.27 7.65
N THR A 68 1.16 5.28 7.50
CA THR A 68 1.63 4.44 8.62
C THR A 68 3.13 4.29 8.73
N ALA A 69 3.89 4.64 7.69
CA ALA A 69 5.34 4.67 7.74
C ALA A 69 5.79 5.82 8.66
N PRO A 70 6.70 5.55 9.62
CA PRO A 70 7.16 6.56 10.56
C PRO A 70 8.20 7.49 9.91
N ASN A 71 8.09 8.79 10.21
CA ASN A 71 9.14 9.77 10.01
C ASN A 71 10.13 9.77 11.21
N LYS A 72 11.07 10.72 11.22
CA LYS A 72 12.09 10.86 12.29
C LYS A 72 11.50 11.11 13.68
N ASP A 73 10.32 11.71 13.74
CA ASP A 73 9.61 12.03 14.99
C ASP A 73 8.61 10.93 15.38
N ASN A 74 8.69 9.76 14.74
CA ASN A 74 7.77 8.63 14.93
C ASN A 74 6.29 9.00 14.70
N ARG A 75 6.04 9.88 13.71
CA ARG A 75 4.72 10.25 13.19
C ARG A 75 4.57 9.79 11.74
N PRO A 76 3.34 9.64 11.21
CA PRO A 76 3.15 9.30 9.80
C PRO A 76 3.89 10.27 8.87
N ILE A 77 4.56 9.74 7.84
CA ILE A 77 5.25 10.55 6.83
C ILE A 77 4.29 11.46 6.05
N TYR A 78 3.02 11.06 5.89
CA TYR A 78 1.98 11.86 5.25
C TYR A 78 0.80 12.10 6.17
N ALA A 79 0.22 13.30 6.11
CA ALA A 79 -1.14 13.54 6.58
C ALA A 79 -2.14 13.13 5.49
N ALA A 80 -3.38 12.81 5.87
CA ALA A 80 -4.38 12.33 4.91
C ALA A 80 -4.71 13.38 3.83
N LYS A 81 -4.65 14.67 4.18
CA LYS A 81 -4.85 15.77 3.22
C LYS A 81 -3.81 15.81 2.09
N ASP A 82 -2.60 15.33 2.36
CA ASP A 82 -1.48 15.40 1.41
C ASP A 82 -1.57 14.30 0.35
N ILE A 83 -2.41 13.28 0.59
CA ILE A 83 -2.67 12.19 -0.36
C ILE A 83 -3.24 12.73 -1.67
N ASN A 84 -4.17 13.68 -1.63
CA ASN A 84 -4.75 14.24 -2.85
C ASN A 84 -3.69 14.94 -3.72
N ASN A 85 -2.81 15.73 -3.10
CA ASN A 85 -1.70 16.39 -3.80
C ASN A 85 -0.74 15.35 -4.39
N PHE A 86 -0.45 14.28 -3.64
CA PHE A 86 0.34 13.17 -4.13
C PHE A 86 -0.27 12.54 -5.40
N TYR A 87 -1.58 12.29 -5.42
CA TYR A 87 -2.25 11.77 -6.62
C TYR A 87 -2.13 12.73 -7.80
N LEU A 88 -2.38 14.02 -7.59
CA LEU A 88 -2.32 15.04 -8.65
C LEU A 88 -0.92 15.19 -9.25
N GLU A 89 0.12 15.12 -8.42
CA GLU A 89 1.50 15.26 -8.87
C GLU A 89 2.07 13.99 -9.52
N HIS A 90 1.85 12.83 -8.90
CA HIS A 90 2.57 11.61 -9.27
C HIS A 90 1.78 10.71 -10.21
N CYS A 91 0.43 10.70 -10.19
CA CYS A 91 -0.33 9.81 -11.07
C CYS A 91 -0.10 10.05 -12.57
N PRO A 92 0.00 11.31 -13.07
CA PRO A 92 0.32 11.54 -14.48
C PRO A 92 1.69 10.99 -14.90
N LYS A 93 2.63 10.87 -13.96
CA LYS A 93 3.99 10.35 -14.18
C LYS A 93 4.04 8.82 -14.04
N ILE A 94 3.23 8.24 -13.16
CA ILE A 94 3.05 6.78 -13.00
C ILE A 94 2.26 6.20 -14.17
N PHE A 95 1.22 6.91 -14.62
CA PHE A 95 0.29 6.50 -15.67
C PHE A 95 0.23 7.55 -16.80
N PRO A 96 1.34 7.78 -17.52
CA PRO A 96 1.37 8.77 -18.61
C PRO A 96 0.28 8.47 -19.64
N GLN A 97 -0.56 9.47 -19.92
CA GLN A 97 -1.51 9.40 -21.03
C GLN A 97 -0.81 9.89 -22.30
N ASN A 98 -0.70 9.03 -23.31
CA ASN A 98 -0.23 9.44 -24.64
C ASN A 98 -1.27 10.40 -25.25
N SER A 99 -1.03 11.71 -25.12
CA SER A 99 -1.92 12.77 -25.60
C SER A 99 -1.78 13.06 -27.09
N THR A 100 -1.05 12.25 -27.88
CA THR A 100 -0.86 12.48 -29.32
C THR A 100 -1.09 11.19 -30.12
N ASN A 101 -2.04 11.28 -31.06
CA ASN A 101 -2.48 10.33 -32.10
C ASN A 101 -3.52 9.23 -31.75
N PRO A 102 -4.79 9.40 -32.17
CA PRO A 102 -5.83 8.35 -32.12
C PRO A 102 -5.64 7.21 -33.14
N ASN A 103 -4.50 7.14 -33.84
CA ASN A 103 -4.21 6.17 -34.90
C ASN A 103 -3.04 5.22 -34.61
N THR A 104 -2.62 5.05 -33.34
CA THR A 104 -1.69 3.97 -32.97
C THR A 104 -2.44 2.76 -32.41
N SER A 105 -3.38 2.26 -33.21
CA SER A 105 -3.73 0.83 -33.18
C SER A 105 -2.55 0.05 -33.75
N VAL A 106 -1.52 -0.15 -32.93
CA VAL A 106 -0.55 -1.23 -33.11
C VAL A 106 -0.51 -2.00 -31.81
N SER A 107 -1.55 -2.83 -31.65
CA SER A 107 -1.45 -4.07 -30.88
C SER A 107 -0.24 -4.86 -31.43
N GLY A 108 0.91 -4.76 -30.76
CA GLY A 108 2.11 -5.42 -31.23
C GLY A 108 3.42 -4.86 -30.68
N ALA A 109 3.59 -4.83 -29.35
CA ALA A 109 4.91 -4.77 -28.73
C ALA A 109 4.84 -5.46 -27.35
N THR A 110 5.66 -6.49 -27.17
CA THR A 110 5.73 -7.37 -26.00
C THR A 110 6.08 -6.60 -24.72
N GLY A 111 5.13 -6.39 -23.81
CA GLY A 111 5.37 -5.82 -22.48
C GLY A 111 4.14 -5.16 -21.83
N PRO A 112 4.22 -4.80 -20.53
CA PRO A 112 3.17 -4.05 -19.82
C PRO A 112 3.04 -2.61 -20.35
N LYS A 113 1.86 -1.99 -20.16
CA LYS A 113 1.53 -0.64 -20.63
C LYS A 113 2.46 0.45 -20.07
N TYR A 114 2.98 0.26 -18.86
CA TYR A 114 3.88 1.16 -18.15
C TYR A 114 5.11 0.39 -17.65
N ASP A 115 6.29 1.03 -17.65
CA ASP A 115 7.56 0.37 -17.27
C ASP A 115 7.77 0.21 -15.75
N GLY A 116 6.97 0.94 -14.95
CA GLY A 116 7.04 0.95 -13.49
C GLY A 116 8.30 1.59 -12.92
N LYS A 117 9.18 2.20 -13.73
CA LYS A 117 10.44 2.80 -13.23
C LYS A 117 10.17 3.98 -12.30
N TYR A 118 9.24 4.86 -12.69
CA TYR A 118 8.87 6.01 -11.88
C TYR A 118 8.21 5.60 -10.56
N LEU A 119 7.36 4.58 -10.56
CA LEU A 119 6.75 4.05 -9.33
C LEU A 119 7.80 3.49 -8.37
N ARG A 120 8.80 2.75 -8.90
CA ARG A 120 9.92 2.24 -8.11
C ARG A 120 10.74 3.36 -7.49
N SER A 121 11.20 4.32 -8.29
CA SER A 121 11.98 5.46 -7.78
C SER A 121 11.20 6.27 -6.74
N LEU A 122 9.91 6.49 -6.98
CA LEU A 122 9.05 7.23 -6.05
C LEU A 122 8.87 6.49 -4.72
N THR A 123 8.57 5.19 -4.77
CA THR A 123 8.38 4.41 -3.53
C THR A 123 9.68 4.26 -2.74
N ASP A 124 10.82 4.12 -3.41
CA ASP A 124 12.13 4.11 -2.75
C ASP A 124 12.48 5.48 -2.14
N GLU A 125 12.16 6.59 -2.81
CA GLU A 125 12.37 7.94 -2.27
C GLU A 125 11.52 8.20 -1.01
N LEU A 126 10.24 7.78 -1.05
CA LEU A 126 9.30 8.04 0.04
C LEU A 126 9.49 7.14 1.25
N LEU A 127 9.81 5.85 1.01
CA LEU A 127 9.81 4.83 2.06
C LEU A 127 11.22 4.37 2.43
N GLY A 128 12.20 4.60 1.57
CA GLY A 128 13.60 4.24 1.80
C GLY A 128 13.76 2.79 2.24
N ASP A 129 14.48 2.58 3.34
CA ASP A 129 14.74 1.25 3.92
C ASP A 129 13.71 0.85 4.99
N LEU A 130 12.60 1.58 5.11
CA LEU A 130 11.56 1.24 6.08
C LEU A 130 10.97 -0.14 5.75
N THR A 131 10.87 -0.98 6.76
CA THR A 131 10.34 -2.33 6.69
C THR A 131 8.96 -2.43 7.31
N LEU A 132 8.22 -3.48 6.95
CA LEU A 132 6.84 -3.67 7.37
C LEU A 132 6.62 -3.66 8.90
N LYS A 133 7.58 -4.17 9.70
CA LYS A 133 7.47 -4.17 11.16
C LYS A 133 7.53 -2.78 11.79
N GLN A 134 8.08 -1.80 11.06
CA GLN A 134 8.29 -0.42 11.53
C GLN A 134 7.04 0.45 11.36
N THR A 135 5.96 -0.04 10.76
CA THR A 135 4.72 0.73 10.64
C THR A 135 4.15 1.07 12.03
N LEU A 136 3.58 2.27 12.14
CA LEU A 136 3.06 2.84 13.38
C LEU A 136 1.85 2.08 13.94
N THR A 137 1.03 1.52 13.05
CA THR A 137 -0.09 0.62 13.39
C THR A 137 0.03 -0.69 12.61
N ASN A 138 -0.85 -1.65 12.88
CA ASN A 138 -0.87 -2.87 12.10
C ASN A 138 -1.38 -2.58 10.70
N VAL A 139 -0.62 -2.96 9.68
CA VAL A 139 -1.07 -2.88 8.29
C VAL A 139 -1.37 -4.27 7.74
N VAL A 140 -2.22 -4.31 6.72
CA VAL A 140 -2.52 -5.52 5.93
C VAL A 140 -2.53 -5.14 4.46
N ILE A 141 -1.55 -5.63 3.70
CA ILE A 141 -1.39 -5.33 2.27
C ILE A 141 -1.33 -6.65 1.50
N PRO A 142 -2.39 -7.02 0.76
CA PRO A 142 -2.40 -8.23 -0.05
C PRO A 142 -1.65 -8.04 -1.38
N THR A 143 -1.08 -9.13 -1.85
CA THR A 143 -0.40 -9.31 -3.14
C THR A 143 -0.64 -10.73 -3.64
N PHE A 144 -0.28 -11.04 -4.87
CA PHE A 144 -0.33 -12.40 -5.39
C PHE A 144 1.05 -12.83 -5.92
N ASP A 145 1.54 -14.00 -5.49
CA ASP A 145 2.81 -14.56 -5.94
C ASP A 145 2.59 -15.45 -7.17
N ILE A 146 3.12 -15.04 -8.32
CA ILE A 146 2.89 -15.74 -9.60
C ILE A 146 3.73 -17.01 -9.74
N LYS A 147 4.84 -17.12 -9.00
CA LYS A 147 5.69 -18.31 -9.04
C LYS A 147 5.11 -19.43 -8.20
N LEU A 148 4.51 -19.07 -7.06
CA LEU A 148 3.85 -20.01 -6.16
C LEU A 148 2.33 -20.14 -6.39
N LEU A 149 1.76 -19.32 -7.29
CA LEU A 149 0.33 -19.28 -7.62
C LEU A 149 -0.58 -19.16 -6.38
N GLN A 150 -0.20 -18.30 -5.43
CA GLN A 150 -0.95 -18.12 -4.18
C GLN A 150 -0.96 -16.67 -3.70
N PRO A 151 -1.99 -16.25 -2.93
CA PRO A 151 -1.98 -14.96 -2.26
C PRO A 151 -0.85 -14.87 -1.24
N ILE A 152 -0.22 -13.69 -1.16
CA ILE A 152 0.67 -13.32 -0.07
C ILE A 152 0.14 -12.05 0.58
N ILE A 153 -0.19 -12.18 1.86
CA ILE A 153 -0.63 -11.08 2.70
C ILE A 153 0.56 -10.61 3.53
N PHE A 154 0.97 -9.37 3.31
CA PHE A 154 1.95 -8.70 4.15
C PHE A 154 1.22 -8.05 5.32
N SER A 155 1.53 -8.48 6.55
CA SER A 155 1.02 -7.81 7.75
C SER A 155 2.12 -7.47 8.74
N THR A 156 1.97 -6.35 9.46
CA THR A 156 2.92 -5.94 10.51
C THR A 156 3.06 -7.02 11.59
N LYS A 157 1.95 -7.68 11.93
CA LYS A 157 1.93 -8.76 12.93
C LYS A 157 2.79 -9.94 12.50
N ASP A 158 2.68 -10.35 11.23
CA ASP A 158 3.50 -11.42 10.68
C ASP A 158 4.97 -11.00 10.57
N ALA A 159 5.26 -9.77 10.14
CA ALA A 159 6.63 -9.26 10.03
C ALA A 159 7.36 -9.15 11.38
N ARG A 160 6.63 -8.92 12.48
CA ARG A 160 7.18 -8.91 13.84
C ARG A 160 7.56 -10.30 14.36
N THR A 161 6.95 -11.36 13.81
CA THR A 161 7.17 -12.75 14.27
C THR A 161 8.00 -13.57 13.29
N ASN A 162 8.01 -13.21 12.00
CA ASN A 162 8.73 -13.90 10.95
C ASN A 162 9.57 -12.90 10.13
N VAL A 163 10.89 -12.97 10.33
CA VAL A 163 11.87 -12.10 9.66
C VAL A 163 11.77 -12.17 8.13
N ALA A 164 11.46 -13.35 7.56
CA ALA A 164 11.32 -13.51 6.12
C ALA A 164 10.09 -12.78 5.54
N LYS A 165 9.12 -12.40 6.37
CA LYS A 165 7.96 -11.59 5.98
C LYS A 165 8.16 -10.09 6.25
N ASN A 166 9.28 -9.69 6.86
CA ASN A 166 9.62 -8.29 7.12
C ASN A 166 10.31 -7.63 5.91
N ALA A 167 9.60 -7.56 4.79
CA ALA A 167 10.08 -6.92 3.57
C ALA A 167 10.09 -5.38 3.68
N ARG A 168 10.80 -4.71 2.75
CA ARG A 168 10.75 -3.24 2.61
C ARG A 168 9.35 -2.82 2.20
N LEU A 169 8.88 -1.69 2.73
CA LEU A 169 7.58 -1.14 2.36
C LEU A 169 7.54 -0.73 0.89
N SER A 170 8.66 -0.27 0.31
CA SER A 170 8.73 0.03 -1.13
C SER A 170 8.46 -1.21 -1.97
N ASP A 171 9.11 -2.33 -1.69
CA ASP A 171 8.89 -3.61 -2.38
C ASP A 171 7.43 -4.08 -2.30
N ILE A 172 6.83 -3.98 -1.11
CA ILE A 172 5.42 -4.33 -0.90
C ILE A 172 4.50 -3.39 -1.69
N CYS A 173 4.75 -2.08 -1.68
CA CYS A 173 3.97 -1.08 -2.42
C CYS A 173 4.01 -1.32 -3.93
N ILE A 174 5.19 -1.63 -4.48
CA ILE A 174 5.36 -1.94 -5.90
C ILE A 174 4.61 -3.23 -6.23
N GLY A 175 4.81 -4.29 -5.44
CA GLY A 175 4.15 -5.58 -5.63
C GLY A 175 2.62 -5.49 -5.61
N THR A 176 2.05 -4.84 -4.59
CA THR A 176 0.58 -4.69 -4.49
C THR A 176 0.01 -3.82 -5.61
N SER A 177 0.78 -2.88 -6.16
CA SER A 177 0.32 -1.98 -7.23
C SER A 177 0.60 -2.51 -8.64
N ALA A 178 1.31 -3.64 -8.77
CA ALA A 178 1.75 -4.20 -10.05
C ALA A 178 0.61 -4.91 -10.79
N ALA A 179 -0.37 -4.15 -11.29
CA ALA A 179 -1.52 -4.67 -12.01
C ALA A 179 -1.07 -5.26 -13.37
N PRO A 180 -1.32 -6.55 -13.65
CA PRO A 180 -0.98 -7.16 -14.93
C PRO A 180 -1.54 -6.42 -16.13
N THR A 181 -0.80 -6.51 -17.24
CA THR A 181 -0.97 -5.70 -18.45
C THR A 181 -0.69 -4.20 -18.28
N TYR A 182 -0.72 -3.66 -17.05
CA TYR A 182 -0.40 -2.26 -16.77
C TYR A 182 1.03 -2.05 -16.28
N LEU A 183 1.47 -2.83 -15.31
CA LEU A 183 2.80 -2.75 -14.70
C LEU A 183 3.47 -4.13 -14.69
N PRO A 184 4.81 -4.19 -14.78
CA PRO A 184 5.54 -5.45 -14.65
C PRO A 184 5.43 -6.02 -13.23
N ALA A 185 5.48 -7.35 -13.12
CA ALA A 185 5.62 -8.03 -11.83
C ALA A 185 6.88 -7.53 -11.08
N HIS A 186 6.83 -7.59 -9.76
CA HIS A 186 7.91 -7.12 -8.90
C HIS A 186 8.62 -8.30 -8.23
N TYR A 187 9.94 -8.35 -8.40
CA TYR A 187 10.79 -9.36 -7.80
C TYR A 187 11.62 -8.78 -6.66
N PHE A 188 11.68 -9.47 -5.53
CA PHE A 188 12.66 -9.20 -4.49
C PHE A 188 12.90 -10.44 -3.63
N GLU A 189 13.90 -10.36 -2.76
CA GLU A 189 14.27 -11.44 -1.85
C GLU A 189 14.31 -10.96 -0.40
N THR A 190 13.94 -11.83 0.52
CA THR A 190 14.23 -11.68 1.94
C THR A 190 15.05 -12.87 2.45
N ARG A 191 15.60 -12.73 3.66
CA ARG A 191 16.28 -13.83 4.35
C ARG A 191 15.50 -14.20 5.61
N ASP A 192 15.36 -15.49 5.86
CA ASP A 192 14.83 -15.97 7.13
C ASP A 192 15.88 -15.97 8.25
N ALA A 193 15.46 -16.38 9.46
CA ALA A 193 16.34 -16.44 10.62
C ALA A 193 17.49 -17.46 10.48
N SER A 194 17.35 -18.44 9.59
CA SER A 194 18.40 -19.43 9.27
C SER A 194 19.33 -18.95 8.13
N GLY A 195 19.09 -17.75 7.59
CA GLY A 195 19.83 -17.19 6.47
C GLY A 195 19.37 -17.67 5.09
N LYS A 196 18.33 -18.51 5.03
CA LYS A 196 17.78 -19.04 3.77
C LYS A 196 17.03 -17.93 3.05
N THR A 197 17.32 -17.81 1.75
CA THR A 197 16.67 -16.84 0.86
C THR A 197 15.23 -17.28 0.56
N ARG A 198 14.30 -16.32 0.64
CA ARG A 198 12.94 -16.44 0.13
C ARG A 198 12.74 -15.40 -0.97
N SER A 199 12.47 -15.86 -2.19
CA SER A 199 12.10 -15.01 -3.32
C SER A 199 10.61 -14.70 -3.30
N PHE A 200 10.24 -13.54 -3.82
CA PHE A 200 8.86 -13.11 -4.05
C PHE A 200 8.73 -12.62 -5.48
N ASP A 201 7.74 -13.14 -6.20
CA ASP A 201 7.41 -12.74 -7.58
C ASP A 201 5.98 -12.20 -7.59
N LEU A 202 5.82 -10.90 -7.29
CA LEU A 202 4.53 -10.34 -6.90
C LEU A 202 3.83 -9.55 -8.00
N ILE A 203 2.51 -9.66 -8.02
CA ILE A 203 1.57 -8.80 -8.77
C ILE A 203 0.46 -8.28 -7.84
N ASP A 204 -0.36 -7.38 -8.38
CA ASP A 204 -1.45 -6.72 -7.68
C ASP A 204 -2.43 -7.70 -7.02
N GLY A 205 -2.72 -7.48 -5.73
CA GLY A 205 -3.63 -8.30 -4.93
C GLY A 205 -5.11 -8.14 -5.32
N GLY A 206 -5.48 -7.08 -6.04
CA GLY A 206 -6.83 -6.85 -6.56
C GLY A 206 -7.23 -7.84 -7.66
N LEU A 207 -6.26 -8.51 -8.30
CA LEU A 207 -6.52 -9.58 -9.25
C LEU A 207 -7.01 -10.88 -8.63
N GLN A 208 -6.99 -11.00 -7.29
CA GLN A 208 -7.62 -12.11 -6.59
C GLN A 208 -9.08 -12.34 -7.06
N LEU A 209 -9.75 -11.31 -7.61
CA LEU A 209 -11.13 -11.41 -8.07
C LEU A 209 -11.33 -11.95 -9.50
N ILE A 210 -10.30 -12.01 -10.37
CA ILE A 210 -10.50 -12.33 -11.79
C ILE A 210 -9.97 -13.72 -12.18
N ILE A 211 -8.99 -14.27 -11.45
CA ILE A 211 -8.29 -15.52 -11.87
C ILE A 211 -8.98 -16.80 -11.33
N LEU A 212 -10.05 -16.69 -10.54
CA LEU A 212 -10.76 -17.85 -9.95
C LEU A 212 -12.12 -18.17 -10.61
N HIS A 213 -12.22 -18.03 -11.94
CA HIS A 213 -13.37 -18.55 -12.71
C HIS A 213 -12.90 -19.58 -13.74
#